data_AF-A0A8J3TYB0-F1
#
_entry.id   AF-A0A8J3TYB0-F1
#
_cell.length_a   1.000
_cell.length_b   1.000
_cell.length_c   1.000
_cell.angle_alpha   90.00
_cell.angle_beta   90.00
_cell.angle_gamma   90.00
#
_symmetry.space_group_name_H-M   'P 1'
#
loop_
_entity.id
_entity.type
_entity.pdbx_description
1 polymer ?
#
loop_
_entity_poly.entity_id
_entity_poly.type
_entity_poly.pdbx_seq_one_letter_code
_entity_poly.pdbx_strand_id
1 'polypeptide(L)'
;MTENEPRSLIPHMRLDDLLAELQARLNAVLASRDRVHGLLDAVVSVGSDLDLETVLHRIVETAITLVDASYGAMGVIGEENTLVQFIPVGLTEQEIARIAHWPHGLGLLGLLIKQPQTLRLADISQHPESYGFPPGHPPMGSFLGVPVRVRDEIFGNLYLTEKRGGGEFDEEDEAIVVALATAAGVAIENARLYEETRRRESWLKASSEITTALLSGAEPQEVLTLVARRAREMADADAVTILLPGADRESVRTVNEDGQMDRQYTAGEIAGTLAGRACVTGEPLMVDDPAEGDLLEAAPDRFPAGPLAAVPLGAAGAVRGVLSLGKRSGRIPFSMSEVRTLHAFAGQAAVALELADTRKDAERLGLLEDRDRIAKDLHDVVIQRLFAVAMTLMSTVRLVERPEASSRLQSAIDELDGTIRQIRSTIFALQAPRDAGAPSLRAQIVEVVEGARGHLGFMPGLSMEGQLDNEVSPELAEQVLAVLREALSNVVRHAIAHRSDVTVRAEEGWLTLIVQDDGVGIPSGGRRSGLRNLEERAHALGGSFEVAPLAAGGTRVLWRVPLS
;
A
#
# COMPACT_ATOMS: atom_id res chain seq x y z
N MET A 1 110.70 -20.85 44.03
CA MET A 1 109.77 -19.83 44.57
C MET A 1 109.88 -18.60 43.68
N THR A 2 108.76 -17.91 43.40
CA THR A 2 108.63 -16.50 42.95
C THR A 2 109.43 -16.06 41.70
N GLU A 3 108.94 -15.40 40.65
CA GLU A 3 107.65 -14.86 40.16
C GLU A 3 107.78 -14.84 38.59
N ASN A 4 106.88 -14.36 37.72
CA ASN A 4 105.63 -13.57 37.81
C ASN A 4 104.69 -13.94 36.63
N GLU A 5 103.47 -13.41 36.60
CA GLU A 5 102.60 -13.37 35.41
C GLU A 5 103.04 -12.29 34.41
N PRO A 6 102.70 -12.47 33.13
CA PRO A 6 102.08 -11.42 32.33
C PRO A 6 100.64 -11.82 32.01
N ARG A 7 99.67 -11.10 32.60
CA ARG A 7 98.24 -11.25 32.33
C ARG A 7 97.93 -11.03 30.84
N SER A 8 97.59 -12.09 30.12
CA SER A 8 96.92 -11.96 28.82
C SER A 8 95.42 -11.74 29.05
N LEU A 9 95.04 -10.50 29.35
CA LEU A 9 93.64 -10.09 29.43
C LEU A 9 93.05 -9.98 28.01
N ILE A 10 92.04 -10.83 27.74
CA ILE A 10 91.02 -10.74 26.65
C ILE A 10 91.55 -11.22 25.26
N PRO A 11 90.87 -12.21 24.62
CA PRO A 11 89.49 -12.05 24.16
C PRO A 11 88.56 -13.27 24.34
N HIS A 12 88.03 -13.44 25.56
CA HIS A 12 86.82 -14.27 25.76
C HIS A 12 85.51 -13.48 25.61
N MET A 13 85.47 -12.20 26.01
CA MET A 13 84.29 -11.32 25.85
C MET A 13 83.73 -11.32 24.42
N ARG A 14 84.62 -11.32 23.41
CA ARG A 14 84.21 -11.33 21.99
C ARG A 14 83.33 -12.52 21.59
N LEU A 15 83.44 -13.68 22.26
CA LEU A 15 82.61 -14.84 21.91
C LEU A 15 81.21 -14.70 22.53
N ASP A 16 81.13 -14.24 23.77
CA ASP A 16 79.88 -14.01 24.47
C ASP A 16 79.09 -12.86 23.81
N ASP A 17 79.78 -11.78 23.42
CA ASP A 17 79.20 -10.66 22.65
C ASP A 17 78.66 -11.14 21.28
N LEU A 18 79.40 -12.00 20.58
CA LEU A 18 78.97 -12.57 19.29
C LEU A 18 77.80 -13.56 19.44
N LEU A 19 77.75 -14.33 20.53
CA LEU A 19 76.63 -15.22 20.83
C LEU A 19 75.38 -14.42 21.20
N ALA A 20 75.52 -13.36 22.00
CA ALA A 20 74.42 -12.45 22.32
C ALA A 20 73.87 -11.75 21.07
N GLU A 21 74.74 -11.23 20.19
CA GLU A 21 74.37 -10.63 18.91
C GLU A 21 73.68 -11.65 17.98
N LEU A 22 74.20 -12.88 17.88
CA LEU A 22 73.60 -13.92 17.05
C LEU A 22 72.24 -14.38 17.61
N GLN A 23 72.10 -14.46 18.93
CA GLN A 23 70.84 -14.80 19.60
C GLN A 23 69.81 -13.66 19.46
N ALA A 24 70.23 -12.39 19.55
CA ALA A 24 69.39 -11.23 19.28
C ALA A 24 68.89 -11.24 17.82
N ARG A 25 69.77 -11.50 16.84
CA ARG A 25 69.38 -11.65 15.43
C ARG A 25 68.45 -12.83 15.20
N LEU A 26 68.69 -13.98 15.84
CA LEU A 26 67.83 -15.14 15.71
C LEU A 26 66.42 -14.86 16.25
N ASN A 27 66.34 -14.21 17.42
CA ASN A 27 65.08 -13.76 18.01
C ASN A 27 64.36 -12.75 17.12
N ALA A 28 65.07 -11.78 16.53
CA ALA A 28 64.50 -10.82 15.58
C ALA A 28 63.95 -11.50 14.31
N VAL A 29 64.65 -12.50 13.77
CA VAL A 29 64.18 -13.29 12.62
C VAL A 29 62.96 -14.15 12.97
N LEU A 30 62.92 -14.75 14.16
CA LEU A 30 61.74 -15.49 14.64
C LEU A 30 60.54 -14.56 14.86
N ALA A 31 60.72 -13.43 15.54
CA ALA A 31 59.67 -12.43 15.73
C ALA A 31 59.17 -11.85 14.40
N SER A 32 60.05 -11.61 13.42
CA SER A 32 59.67 -11.21 12.07
C SER A 32 58.85 -12.30 11.36
N ARG A 33 59.25 -13.57 11.44
CA ARG A 33 58.50 -14.69 10.88
C ARG A 33 57.12 -14.83 11.50
N ASP A 34 57.03 -14.78 12.83
CA ASP A 34 55.79 -14.97 13.56
C ASP A 34 54.81 -13.80 13.29
N ARG A 35 55.32 -12.57 13.15
CA ARG A 35 54.53 -11.41 12.70
C ARG A 35 54.03 -11.54 11.26
N VAL A 36 54.84 -12.06 10.34
CA VAL A 36 54.39 -12.34 8.96
C VAL A 36 53.31 -13.42 8.93
N HIS A 37 53.40 -14.47 9.77
CA HIS A 37 52.33 -15.46 9.89
C HIS A 37 51.07 -14.84 10.49
N GLY A 38 51.20 -14.08 11.58
CA GLY A 38 50.08 -13.35 12.18
C GLY A 38 49.37 -12.42 11.20
N LEU A 39 50.11 -11.67 10.37
CA LEU A 39 49.52 -10.82 9.33
C LEU A 39 48.85 -11.62 8.21
N LEU A 40 49.40 -12.77 7.80
CA LEU A 40 48.75 -13.65 6.82
C LEU A 40 47.45 -14.26 7.36
N ASP A 41 47.48 -14.78 8.59
CA ASP A 41 46.30 -15.31 9.28
C ASP A 41 45.24 -14.22 9.49
N ALA A 42 45.66 -13.00 9.83
CA ALA A 42 44.82 -11.80 9.93
C ALA A 42 44.12 -11.47 8.59
N VAL A 43 44.87 -11.42 7.48
CA VAL A 43 44.32 -11.14 6.15
C VAL A 43 43.31 -12.20 5.72
N VAL A 44 43.59 -13.49 5.98
CA VAL A 44 42.66 -14.59 5.71
C VAL A 44 41.41 -14.52 6.60
N SER A 45 41.59 -14.20 7.88
CA SER A 45 40.51 -14.04 8.87
C SER A 45 39.55 -12.91 8.48
N VAL A 46 40.07 -11.73 8.15
CA VAL A 46 39.28 -10.56 7.72
C VAL A 46 38.58 -10.80 6.38
N GLY A 47 39.19 -11.56 5.46
CA GLY A 47 38.59 -11.90 4.16
C GLY A 47 37.58 -13.05 4.18
N SER A 48 37.28 -13.66 5.33
CA SER A 48 36.40 -14.85 5.41
C SER A 48 34.91 -14.53 5.62
N ASP A 49 34.59 -13.36 6.18
CA ASP A 49 33.22 -12.94 6.43
C ASP A 49 32.70 -12.04 5.28
N LEU A 50 31.38 -12.04 5.07
CA LEU A 50 30.71 -11.30 3.99
C LEU A 50 29.64 -10.32 4.48
N ASP A 51 29.49 -10.21 5.80
CA ASP A 51 28.65 -9.26 6.51
C ASP A 51 29.51 -8.04 6.90
N LEU A 52 29.11 -6.83 6.50
CA LEU A 52 29.98 -5.67 6.65
C LEU A 52 30.26 -5.32 8.12
N GLU A 53 29.26 -5.42 9.00
CA GLU A 53 29.42 -5.11 10.42
C GLU A 53 30.39 -6.08 11.10
N THR A 54 30.23 -7.38 10.83
CA THR A 54 31.14 -8.44 11.30
C THR A 54 32.57 -8.22 10.80
N VAL A 55 32.75 -7.91 9.51
CA VAL A 55 34.06 -7.61 8.92
C VAL A 55 34.71 -6.40 9.59
N LEU A 56 33.98 -5.31 9.81
CA LEU A 56 34.49 -4.09 10.46
C LEU A 56 34.93 -4.35 11.90
N HIS A 57 34.12 -5.04 12.71
CA HIS A 57 34.49 -5.41 14.08
C HIS A 57 35.76 -6.28 14.10
N ARG A 58 35.81 -7.29 13.23
CA ARG A 58 36.92 -8.24 13.15
C ARG A 58 38.22 -7.62 12.67
N ILE A 59 38.17 -6.60 11.80
CA ILE A 59 39.34 -5.78 11.44
C ILE A 59 39.95 -5.13 12.68
N VAL A 60 39.12 -4.53 13.55
CA VAL A 60 39.60 -3.86 14.77
C VAL A 60 40.18 -4.86 15.77
N GLU A 61 39.49 -5.98 16.04
CA GLU A 61 40.02 -7.06 16.91
C GLU A 61 41.37 -7.60 16.42
N THR A 62 41.47 -7.80 15.11
CA THR A 62 42.69 -8.31 14.46
C THR A 62 43.82 -7.29 14.58
N ALA A 63 43.53 -6.00 14.37
CA ALA A 63 44.50 -4.91 14.52
C ALA A 63 45.00 -4.79 15.96
N ILE A 64 44.10 -4.79 16.95
CA ILE A 64 44.43 -4.78 18.38
C ILE A 64 45.37 -5.93 18.73
N THR A 65 45.10 -7.12 18.20
CA THR A 65 45.89 -8.33 18.48
C THR A 65 47.27 -8.28 17.83
N LEU A 66 47.38 -7.79 16.59
CA LEU A 66 48.64 -7.75 15.83
C LEU A 66 49.69 -6.81 16.45
N VAL A 67 49.26 -5.68 17.00
CA VAL A 67 50.15 -4.69 17.62
C VAL A 67 50.00 -4.59 19.14
N ASP A 68 49.38 -5.58 19.79
CA ASP A 68 49.15 -5.67 21.25
C ASP A 68 48.65 -4.35 21.88
N ALA A 69 47.60 -3.77 21.28
CA ALA A 69 46.90 -2.62 21.83
C ALA A 69 45.91 -3.04 22.94
N SER A 70 45.48 -2.09 23.77
CA SER A 70 44.41 -2.33 24.75
C SER A 70 43.04 -2.02 24.17
N TYR A 71 42.96 -0.97 23.35
CA TYR A 71 41.73 -0.52 22.70
C TYR A 71 41.96 -0.21 21.22
N GLY A 72 40.89 -0.33 20.44
CA GLY A 72 40.86 0.10 19.05
C GLY A 72 39.46 0.50 18.62
N ALA A 73 39.36 1.19 17.49
CA ALA A 73 38.08 1.49 16.87
C ALA A 73 38.20 1.67 15.36
N MET A 74 37.12 1.36 14.64
CA MET A 74 36.96 1.72 13.23
C MET A 74 35.94 2.86 13.11
N GLY A 75 36.36 3.98 12.52
CA GLY A 75 35.46 5.09 12.16
C GLY A 75 35.13 5.07 10.68
N VAL A 76 33.86 4.93 10.32
CA VAL A 76 33.36 4.99 8.94
C VAL A 76 32.99 6.43 8.58
N ILE A 77 33.40 6.87 7.39
CA ILE A 77 33.20 8.24 6.90
C ILE A 77 31.98 8.28 5.97
N GLY A 78 31.10 9.27 6.18
CA GLY A 78 29.95 9.56 5.33
C GLY A 78 30.21 10.62 4.26
N GLU A 79 29.19 10.92 3.46
CA GLU A 79 29.28 11.80 2.28
C GLU A 79 29.75 13.24 2.59
N GLU A 80 29.63 13.71 3.84
CA GLU A 80 30.05 15.06 4.27
C GLU A 80 31.42 15.11 4.97
N ASN A 81 32.27 14.07 4.85
CA ASN A 81 33.48 13.90 5.67
C ASN A 81 33.19 13.91 7.19
N THR A 82 31.99 13.50 7.57
CA THR A 82 31.57 13.28 8.95
C THR A 82 31.68 11.80 9.30
N LEU A 83 31.85 11.50 10.59
CA LEU A 83 31.97 10.12 11.06
C LEU A 83 30.56 9.57 11.34
N VAL A 84 30.08 8.66 10.50
CA VAL A 84 28.69 8.15 10.52
C VAL A 84 28.52 6.86 11.32
N GLN A 85 29.62 6.13 11.56
CA GLN A 85 29.62 4.93 12.40
C GLN A 85 30.98 4.82 13.10
N PHE A 86 30.96 4.41 14.37
CA PHE A 86 32.15 4.17 15.18
C PHE A 86 32.02 2.79 15.84
N ILE A 87 32.92 1.86 15.51
CA ILE A 87 32.93 0.49 16.03
C ILE A 87 34.11 0.36 17.01
N PRO A 88 33.91 0.54 18.32
CA PRO A 88 34.96 0.39 19.34
C PRO A 88 35.13 -1.07 19.78
N VAL A 89 36.36 -1.46 20.11
CA VAL A 89 36.72 -2.79 20.61
C VAL A 89 37.74 -2.65 21.76
N GLY A 90 37.62 -3.53 22.76
CA GLY A 90 38.48 -3.55 23.96
C GLY A 90 37.87 -2.85 25.18
N LEU A 91 36.76 -2.11 25.00
CA LEU A 91 35.97 -1.55 26.10
C LEU A 91 34.95 -2.57 26.61
N THR A 92 34.70 -2.59 27.92
CA THR A 92 33.59 -3.35 28.52
C THR A 92 32.25 -2.62 28.35
N GLU A 93 31.13 -3.34 28.38
CA GLU A 93 29.78 -2.75 28.35
C GLU A 93 29.58 -1.65 29.43
N GLN A 94 30.21 -1.82 30.61
CA GLN A 94 30.12 -0.86 31.71
C GLN A 94 30.92 0.42 31.46
N GLU A 95 31.96 0.37 30.63
CA GLU A 95 32.72 1.55 30.19
C GLU A 95 31.98 2.24 29.05
N ILE A 96 31.48 1.47 28.08
CA ILE A 96 30.65 1.98 26.97
C ILE A 96 29.44 2.74 27.52
N ALA A 97 28.71 2.18 28.48
CA ALA A 97 27.54 2.80 29.10
C ALA A 97 27.83 4.09 29.92
N ARG A 98 29.11 4.43 30.15
CA ARG A 98 29.52 5.69 30.82
C ARG A 98 29.90 6.80 29.84
N ILE A 99 30.19 6.46 28.58
CA ILE A 99 30.60 7.43 27.56
C ILE A 99 29.40 8.27 27.15
N ALA A 100 29.47 9.59 27.36
CA ALA A 100 28.34 10.49 27.11
C ALA A 100 27.89 10.55 25.64
N HIS A 101 28.81 10.45 24.68
CA HIS A 101 28.54 10.37 23.25
C HIS A 101 29.76 9.85 22.49
N TRP A 102 29.54 9.31 21.28
CA TRP A 102 30.61 8.91 20.36
C TRP A 102 31.28 10.11 19.67
N PRO A 103 32.47 9.95 19.06
CA PRO A 103 33.17 11.04 18.39
C PRO A 103 32.54 11.42 17.04
N HIS A 104 32.22 12.70 16.86
CA HIS A 104 31.63 13.25 15.63
C HIS A 104 32.68 13.68 14.57
N GLY A 105 33.85 13.03 14.54
CA GLY A 105 34.93 13.41 13.61
C GLY A 105 35.60 14.76 13.93
N LEU A 106 35.69 15.14 15.21
CA LEU A 106 36.42 16.33 15.67
C LEU A 106 37.85 15.99 16.12
N GLY A 107 38.70 17.02 16.26
CA GLY A 107 40.09 16.89 16.69
C GLY A 107 40.92 15.96 15.80
N LEU A 108 41.78 15.13 16.41
CA LEU A 108 42.64 14.16 15.72
C LEU A 108 41.91 13.18 14.80
N LEU A 109 40.70 12.73 15.16
CA LEU A 109 39.90 11.87 14.28
C LEU A 109 39.47 12.66 13.04
N GLY A 110 39.08 13.92 13.21
CA GLY A 110 38.80 14.85 12.11
C GLY A 110 40.03 15.22 11.28
N LEU A 111 41.22 15.26 11.89
CA LEU A 111 42.48 15.47 11.17
C LEU A 111 42.75 14.31 10.21
N LEU A 112 42.59 13.06 10.64
CA LEU A 112 42.75 11.88 9.77
C LEU A 112 41.75 11.83 8.61
N ILE A 113 40.53 12.36 8.79
CA ILE A 113 39.55 12.50 7.69
C ILE A 113 40.01 13.56 6.68
N LYS A 114 40.48 14.73 7.16
CA LYS A 114 40.91 15.86 6.30
C LYS A 114 42.29 15.66 5.66
N GLN A 115 43.17 14.96 6.35
CA GLN A 115 44.56 14.70 6.00
C GLN A 115 44.83 13.19 6.21
N PRO A 116 44.56 12.36 5.19
CA PRO A 116 44.55 10.90 5.32
C PRO A 116 45.95 10.31 5.23
N GLN A 117 46.76 10.63 6.22
CA GLN A 117 48.11 10.15 6.45
C GLN A 117 48.16 9.45 7.80
N THR A 118 48.94 8.38 7.90
CA THR A 118 49.10 7.65 9.17
C THR A 118 49.64 8.58 10.25
N LEU A 119 49.04 8.54 11.45
CA LEU A 119 49.47 9.30 12.62
C LEU A 119 49.87 8.34 13.73
N ARG A 120 51.13 8.42 14.16
CA ARG A 120 51.68 7.65 15.27
C ARG A 120 52.19 8.61 16.33
N LEU A 121 51.63 8.52 17.54
CA LEU A 121 51.84 9.46 18.64
C LEU A 121 52.15 8.69 19.93
N ALA A 122 53.17 9.14 20.66
CA ALA A 122 53.49 8.64 21.99
C ALA A 122 52.39 8.98 23.03
N ASP A 123 51.78 10.16 22.89
CA ASP A 123 50.71 10.66 23.74
C ASP A 123 49.74 11.53 22.92
N ILE A 124 48.51 11.05 22.76
CA ILE A 124 47.41 11.68 22.03
C ILE A 124 46.99 13.03 22.62
N SER A 125 47.25 13.27 23.91
CA SER A 125 46.88 14.51 24.60
C SER A 125 47.81 15.69 24.26
N GLN A 126 49.02 15.41 23.76
CA GLN A 126 50.04 16.42 23.45
C GLN A 126 49.92 17.00 22.04
N HIS A 127 49.09 16.42 21.17
CA HIS A 127 48.92 16.90 19.81
C HIS A 127 48.06 18.20 19.76
N PRO A 128 48.40 19.22 18.95
CA PRO A 128 47.65 20.49 18.90
C PRO A 128 46.17 20.35 18.53
N GLU A 129 45.83 19.39 17.67
CA GLU A 129 44.44 19.05 17.29
C GLU A 129 43.74 18.10 18.29
N SER A 130 44.32 17.85 19.47
CA SER A 130 43.68 17.00 20.47
C SER A 130 42.50 17.73 21.12
N TYR A 131 41.31 17.13 21.04
CA TYR A 131 40.06 17.70 21.57
C TYR A 131 39.71 17.17 22.97
N GLY A 132 40.52 16.24 23.50
CA GLY A 132 40.21 15.50 24.73
C GLY A 132 39.10 14.45 24.54
N PHE A 133 38.61 13.92 25.65
CA PHE A 133 37.63 12.84 25.70
C PHE A 133 36.34 13.29 26.43
N PRO A 134 35.16 12.77 26.05
CA PRO A 134 33.91 13.10 26.75
C PRO A 134 33.89 12.50 28.17
N PRO A 135 33.03 13.03 29.07
CA PRO A 135 32.87 12.48 30.41
C PRO A 135 32.59 10.96 30.38
N GLY A 136 33.24 10.24 31.29
CA GLY A 136 33.08 8.78 31.45
C GLY A 136 33.93 7.92 30.50
N HIS A 137 34.57 8.50 29.49
CA HIS A 137 35.53 7.81 28.63
C HIS A 137 36.84 7.51 29.37
N PRO A 138 37.48 6.33 29.17
CA PRO A 138 38.77 6.04 29.77
C PRO A 138 39.88 6.95 29.20
N PRO A 139 40.92 7.28 29.99
CA PRO A 139 42.08 7.97 29.46
C PRO A 139 42.82 7.09 28.45
N MET A 140 43.34 7.71 27.39
CA MET A 140 44.20 7.07 26.39
C MET A 140 45.42 7.97 26.15
N GLY A 141 46.59 7.36 25.99
CA GLY A 141 47.88 7.98 25.75
C GLY A 141 48.42 7.61 24.37
N SER A 142 49.14 6.49 24.24
CA SER A 142 49.75 6.11 22.95
C SER A 142 48.68 5.84 21.89
N PHE A 143 48.91 6.31 20.65
CA PHE A 143 47.93 6.32 19.57
C PHE A 143 48.56 5.99 18.22
N LEU A 144 47.88 5.14 17.44
CA LEU A 144 48.17 4.86 16.04
C LEU A 144 46.86 4.94 15.25
N GLY A 145 46.77 5.89 14.32
CA GLY A 145 45.63 6.10 13.43
C GLY A 145 46.03 5.87 11.98
N VAL A 146 45.36 4.94 11.29
CA VAL A 146 45.67 4.50 9.92
C VAL A 146 44.44 4.63 9.03
N PRO A 147 44.52 5.30 7.87
CA PRO A 147 43.40 5.40 6.93
C PRO A 147 43.16 4.09 6.17
N VAL A 148 41.90 3.66 6.13
CA VAL A 148 41.41 2.48 5.39
C VAL A 148 40.80 2.94 4.08
N ARG A 149 41.38 2.50 2.96
CA ARG A 149 40.95 2.86 1.61
C ARG A 149 40.20 1.71 0.95
N VAL A 150 39.09 2.03 0.28
CA VAL A 150 38.35 1.11 -0.59
C VAL A 150 38.50 1.64 -2.00
N ARG A 151 39.23 0.91 -2.86
CA ARG A 151 39.77 1.44 -4.12
C ARG A 151 40.56 2.74 -3.87
N ASP A 152 40.20 3.81 -4.57
CA ASP A 152 40.84 5.14 -4.46
C ASP A 152 40.17 6.05 -3.41
N GLU A 153 39.07 5.62 -2.78
CA GLU A 153 38.30 6.40 -1.81
C GLU A 153 38.62 6.00 -0.36
N ILE A 154 38.39 6.91 0.57
CA ILE A 154 38.66 6.70 1.99
C ILE A 154 37.37 6.32 2.68
N PHE A 155 37.25 5.02 2.96
CA PHE A 155 36.08 4.46 3.61
C PHE A 155 36.03 4.82 5.09
N GLY A 156 37.20 4.89 5.74
CA GLY A 156 37.28 5.13 7.16
C GLY A 156 38.71 5.19 7.69
N ASN A 157 38.83 5.24 9.01
CA ASN A 157 40.10 5.25 9.73
C ASN A 157 40.05 4.22 10.86
N LEU A 158 41.12 3.45 10.97
CA LEU A 158 41.38 2.51 12.05
C LEU A 158 42.23 3.21 13.11
N TYR A 159 41.77 3.21 14.35
CA TYR A 159 42.42 3.84 15.49
C TYR A 159 42.81 2.76 16.51
N LEU A 160 44.01 2.85 17.07
CA LEU A 160 44.54 1.93 18.08
C LEU A 160 45.18 2.75 19.20
N THR A 161 44.95 2.35 20.45
CA THR A 161 45.45 3.07 21.63
C THR A 161 45.89 2.16 22.75
N GLU A 162 46.71 2.70 23.65
CA GLU A 162 47.22 2.02 24.85
C GLU A 162 47.96 0.72 24.51
N LYS A 163 49.13 0.85 23.87
CA LYS A 163 50.08 -0.25 23.66
C LYS A 163 50.35 -0.96 25.01
N ARG A 164 50.03 -2.26 25.09
CA ARG A 164 50.20 -3.02 26.33
C ARG A 164 51.67 -3.09 26.75
N GLY A 165 51.88 -3.14 28.06
CA GLY A 165 53.21 -2.94 28.65
C GLY A 165 53.63 -1.48 28.81
N GLY A 166 52.82 -0.51 28.35
CA GLY A 166 53.06 0.93 28.54
C GLY A 166 54.09 1.52 27.57
N GLY A 167 54.23 0.91 26.39
CA GLY A 167 55.12 1.38 25.33
C GLY A 167 54.49 2.39 24.38
N GLU A 168 55.27 2.80 23.39
CA GLU A 168 54.80 3.52 22.20
C GLU A 168 54.57 2.51 21.05
N PHE A 169 53.74 2.87 20.07
CA PHE A 169 53.71 2.16 18.80
C PHE A 169 54.97 2.50 17.99
N ASP A 170 55.60 1.51 17.38
CA ASP A 170 56.83 1.68 16.58
C ASP A 170 56.57 1.67 15.05
N GLU A 171 57.65 1.72 14.26
CA GLU A 171 57.57 1.70 12.79
C GLU A 171 57.14 0.32 12.23
N GLU A 172 57.38 -0.77 12.97
CA GLU A 172 56.92 -2.11 12.58
C GLU A 172 55.42 -2.27 12.85
N ASP A 173 54.93 -1.79 14.00
CA ASP A 173 53.50 -1.68 14.29
C ASP A 173 52.76 -0.88 13.21
N GLU A 174 53.30 0.28 12.84
CA GLU A 174 52.76 1.14 11.79
C GLU A 174 52.65 0.40 10.45
N ALA A 175 53.73 -0.27 10.03
CA ALA A 175 53.78 -1.03 8.78
C ALA A 175 52.78 -2.20 8.76
N ILE A 176 52.61 -2.90 9.89
CA ILE A 176 51.65 -4.01 10.04
C ILE A 176 50.21 -3.51 9.92
N VAL A 177 49.87 -2.40 10.59
CA VAL A 177 48.49 -1.86 10.56
C VAL A 177 48.18 -1.22 9.21
N VAL A 178 49.15 -0.59 8.53
CA VAL A 178 49.00 -0.11 7.14
C VAL A 178 48.78 -1.28 6.17
N ALA A 179 49.49 -2.40 6.33
CA ALA A 179 49.28 -3.60 5.52
C ALA A 179 47.89 -4.22 5.78
N LEU A 180 47.47 -4.32 7.05
CA LEU A 180 46.13 -4.77 7.41
C LEU A 180 45.05 -3.84 6.84
N ALA A 181 45.19 -2.51 6.97
CA ALA A 181 44.24 -1.54 6.44
C ALA A 181 44.08 -1.64 4.91
N THR A 182 45.17 -1.99 4.20
CA THR A 182 45.13 -2.24 2.75
C THR A 182 44.32 -3.50 2.42
N ALA A 183 44.50 -4.59 3.17
CA ALA A 183 43.72 -5.82 2.99
C ALA A 183 42.26 -5.67 3.43
N ALA A 184 42.02 -4.95 4.54
CA ALA A 184 40.71 -4.59 5.05
C ALA A 184 39.88 -3.84 4.01
N GLY A 185 40.50 -2.93 3.25
CA GLY A 185 39.86 -2.26 2.11
C GLY A 185 39.24 -3.23 1.09
N VAL A 186 39.95 -4.29 0.74
CA VAL A 186 39.46 -5.34 -0.18
C VAL A 186 38.33 -6.17 0.45
N ALA A 187 38.44 -6.51 1.74
CA ALA A 187 37.40 -7.25 2.45
C ALA A 187 36.10 -6.44 2.61
N ILE A 188 36.21 -5.15 2.93
CA ILE A 188 35.09 -4.20 3.01
C ILE A 188 34.41 -4.06 1.64
N GLU A 189 35.19 -3.96 0.55
CA GLU A 189 34.65 -3.94 -0.81
C GLU A 189 33.85 -5.21 -1.13
N ASN A 190 34.42 -6.39 -0.81
CA ASN A 190 33.78 -7.68 -1.05
C ASN A 190 32.48 -7.84 -0.25
N ALA A 191 32.46 -7.47 1.05
CA ALA A 191 31.26 -7.51 1.88
C ALA A 191 30.16 -6.57 1.33
N ARG A 192 30.53 -5.32 0.99
CA ARG A 192 29.60 -4.35 0.39
C ARG A 192 29.02 -4.82 -0.94
N LEU A 193 29.85 -5.38 -1.82
CA LEU A 193 29.41 -5.96 -3.10
C LEU A 193 28.51 -7.19 -2.90
N TYR A 194 28.78 -8.01 -1.88
CA TYR A 194 27.97 -9.17 -1.53
C TYR A 194 26.58 -8.74 -1.03
N GLU A 195 26.50 -7.77 -0.11
CA GLU A 195 25.25 -7.18 0.36
C GLU A 195 24.44 -6.55 -0.79
N GLU A 196 25.06 -5.77 -1.67
CA GLU A 196 24.39 -5.18 -2.84
C GLU A 196 23.84 -6.28 -3.75
N THR A 197 24.63 -7.32 -4.02
CA THR A 197 24.22 -8.47 -4.83
C THR A 197 23.05 -9.21 -4.18
N ARG A 198 23.06 -9.42 -2.86
CA ARG A 198 21.96 -10.04 -2.10
C ARG A 198 20.69 -9.21 -2.12
N ARG A 199 20.78 -7.89 -1.89
CA ARG A 199 19.63 -6.97 -2.00
C ARG A 199 19.04 -7.01 -3.42
N ARG A 200 19.89 -7.04 -4.45
CA ARG A 200 19.49 -7.14 -5.86
C ARG A 200 18.87 -8.49 -6.23
N GLU A 201 19.38 -9.60 -5.70
CA GLU A 201 18.80 -10.95 -5.84
C GLU A 201 17.38 -10.99 -5.27
N SER A 202 17.20 -10.51 -4.03
CA SER A 202 15.89 -10.42 -3.37
C SER A 202 14.91 -9.54 -4.16
N TRP A 203 15.36 -8.39 -4.66
CA TRP A 203 14.54 -7.50 -5.50
C TRP A 203 14.12 -8.17 -6.82
N LEU A 204 15.05 -8.81 -7.54
CA LEU A 204 14.75 -9.52 -8.79
C LEU A 204 13.75 -10.66 -8.57
N LYS A 205 13.90 -11.41 -7.48
CA LYS A 205 12.99 -12.49 -7.11
C LYS A 205 11.58 -11.97 -6.81
N ALA A 206 11.47 -10.94 -5.97
CA ALA A 206 10.18 -10.33 -5.63
C ALA A 206 9.47 -9.73 -6.86
N SER A 207 10.23 -9.06 -7.74
CA SER A 207 9.78 -8.54 -9.03
C SER A 207 9.22 -9.65 -9.95
N SER A 208 9.96 -10.76 -10.09
CA SER A 208 9.56 -11.90 -10.90
C SER A 208 8.29 -12.56 -10.38
N GLU A 209 8.12 -12.68 -9.06
CA GLU A 209 6.92 -13.25 -8.44
C GLU A 209 5.68 -12.38 -8.66
N ILE A 210 5.78 -11.06 -8.50
CA ILE A 210 4.67 -10.12 -8.79
C ILE A 210 4.30 -10.20 -10.28
N THR A 211 5.29 -10.15 -11.16
CA THR A 211 5.07 -10.23 -12.62
C THR A 211 4.39 -11.55 -13.00
N THR A 212 4.81 -12.66 -12.39
CA THR A 212 4.21 -13.99 -12.62
C THR A 212 2.77 -14.04 -12.13
N ALA A 213 2.47 -13.51 -10.93
CA ALA A 213 1.09 -13.46 -10.40
C ALA A 213 0.17 -12.64 -11.31
N LEU A 214 0.63 -11.47 -11.79
CA LEU A 214 -0.12 -10.63 -12.73
C LEU A 214 -0.41 -11.32 -14.06
N LEU A 215 0.61 -11.95 -14.66
CA LEU A 215 0.48 -12.67 -15.93
C LEU A 215 -0.38 -13.94 -15.80
N SER A 216 -0.40 -14.56 -14.62
CA SER A 216 -1.23 -15.75 -14.33
C SER A 216 -2.71 -15.40 -14.12
N GLY A 217 -3.08 -14.12 -14.06
CA GLY A 217 -4.45 -13.70 -13.79
C GLY A 217 -4.85 -13.79 -12.32
N ALA A 218 -3.89 -13.72 -11.39
CA ALA A 218 -4.17 -13.74 -9.95
C ALA A 218 -5.08 -12.57 -9.53
N GLU A 219 -5.85 -12.79 -8.47
CA GLU A 219 -6.78 -11.79 -7.95
C GLU A 219 -6.02 -10.58 -7.39
N PRO A 220 -6.52 -9.33 -7.54
CA PRO A 220 -5.80 -8.13 -7.10
C PRO A 220 -5.41 -8.17 -5.62
N GLN A 221 -6.24 -8.80 -4.77
CA GLN A 221 -5.98 -8.96 -3.35
C GLN A 221 -4.81 -9.92 -3.05
N GLU A 222 -4.62 -10.95 -3.86
CA GLU A 222 -3.50 -11.89 -3.74
C GLU A 222 -2.18 -11.20 -4.10
N VAL A 223 -2.20 -10.41 -5.19
CA VAL A 223 -1.04 -9.61 -5.62
C VAL A 223 -0.66 -8.58 -4.56
N LEU A 224 -1.64 -7.88 -3.97
CA LEU A 224 -1.39 -6.93 -2.88
C LEU A 224 -0.82 -7.60 -1.62
N THR A 225 -1.28 -8.81 -1.30
CA THR A 225 -0.74 -9.60 -0.18
C THR A 225 0.71 -10.02 -0.44
N LEU A 226 1.03 -10.40 -1.69
CA LEU A 226 2.40 -10.69 -2.10
C LEU A 226 3.31 -9.45 -2.00
N VAL A 227 2.83 -8.28 -2.44
CA VAL A 227 3.54 -6.99 -2.36
C VAL A 227 3.84 -6.62 -0.91
N ALA A 228 2.83 -6.65 -0.02
CA ALA A 228 3.00 -6.28 1.39
C ALA A 228 4.04 -7.18 2.09
N ARG A 229 3.91 -8.50 1.92
CA ARG A 229 4.86 -9.48 2.49
C ARG A 229 6.29 -9.27 1.97
N ARG A 230 6.46 -9.11 0.65
CA ARG A 230 7.79 -8.91 0.05
C ARG A 230 8.42 -7.59 0.47
N ALA A 231 7.64 -6.51 0.57
CA ALA A 231 8.14 -5.25 1.12
C ALA A 231 8.57 -5.39 2.58
N ARG A 232 7.81 -6.10 3.42
CA ARG A 232 8.16 -6.32 4.83
C ARG A 232 9.47 -7.09 4.98
N GLU A 233 9.63 -8.17 4.21
CA GLU A 233 10.85 -8.98 4.17
C GLU A 233 12.07 -8.19 3.65
N MET A 234 11.91 -7.37 2.62
CA MET A 234 13.00 -6.57 2.03
C MET A 234 13.42 -5.38 2.90
N ALA A 235 12.53 -4.88 3.75
CA ALA A 235 12.76 -3.71 4.61
C ALA A 235 13.20 -4.07 6.04
N ASP A 236 13.22 -5.36 6.38
CA ASP A 236 13.27 -5.86 7.76
C ASP A 236 12.28 -5.12 8.70
N ALA A 237 11.05 -4.92 8.19
CA ALA A 237 9.98 -4.22 8.92
C ALA A 237 9.20 -5.20 9.81
N ASP A 238 8.69 -4.69 10.93
CA ASP A 238 7.82 -5.47 11.82
C ASP A 238 6.38 -5.52 11.29
N ALA A 239 5.94 -4.48 10.58
CA ALA A 239 4.69 -4.45 9.84
C ALA A 239 4.75 -3.60 8.56
N VAL A 240 3.84 -3.91 7.63
CA VAL A 240 3.58 -3.16 6.39
C VAL A 240 2.07 -3.04 6.17
N THR A 241 1.63 -1.89 5.67
CA THR A 241 0.25 -1.62 5.25
C THR A 241 0.23 -1.03 3.85
N ILE A 242 -0.72 -1.48 3.02
CA ILE A 242 -1.01 -0.84 1.74
C ILE A 242 -2.28 0.02 1.88
N LEU A 243 -2.12 1.31 1.62
CA LEU A 243 -3.16 2.33 1.64
C LEU A 243 -3.47 2.77 0.21
N LEU A 244 -4.75 2.76 -0.19
CA LEU A 244 -5.19 3.40 -1.43
C LEU A 244 -6.00 4.67 -1.08
N PRO A 245 -5.83 5.78 -1.81
CA PRO A 245 -6.65 6.97 -1.62
C PRO A 245 -8.13 6.67 -1.94
N GLY A 246 -9.03 7.32 -1.21
CA GLY A 246 -10.46 7.30 -1.49
C GLY A 246 -10.82 8.11 -2.74
N ALA A 247 -12.11 8.10 -3.08
CA ALA A 247 -12.63 8.83 -4.26
C ALA A 247 -12.50 10.36 -4.12
N ASP A 248 -12.48 10.86 -2.88
CA ASP A 248 -12.21 12.25 -2.52
C ASP A 248 -10.72 12.64 -2.60
N ARG A 249 -9.80 11.66 -2.63
CA ARG A 249 -8.35 11.79 -2.46
C ARG A 249 -7.87 12.41 -1.13
N GLU A 250 -8.80 12.70 -0.22
CA GLU A 250 -8.54 13.21 1.13
C GLU A 250 -8.59 12.08 2.18
N SER A 251 -9.30 11.00 1.88
CA SER A 251 -9.32 9.77 2.68
C SER A 251 -8.36 8.71 2.15
N VAL A 252 -8.02 7.75 3.00
CA VAL A 252 -7.38 6.47 2.64
C VAL A 252 -8.18 5.29 3.16
N ARG A 253 -8.16 4.21 2.38
CA ARG A 253 -8.62 2.89 2.77
C ARG A 253 -7.45 1.94 2.85
N THR A 254 -7.33 1.18 3.94
CA THR A 254 -6.40 0.06 4.00
C THR A 254 -6.92 -1.07 3.12
N VAL A 255 -6.07 -1.58 2.24
CA VAL A 255 -6.39 -2.71 1.34
C VAL A 255 -5.58 -3.96 1.64
N ASN A 256 -4.44 -3.84 2.33
CA ASN A 256 -3.62 -4.97 2.73
C ASN A 256 -2.78 -4.64 3.98
N GLU A 257 -2.49 -5.65 4.79
CA GLU A 257 -1.70 -5.60 6.02
C GLU A 257 -0.85 -6.87 6.08
N ASP A 258 0.43 -6.77 6.46
CA ASP A 258 1.30 -7.92 6.77
C ASP A 258 2.21 -7.60 7.97
N GLY A 259 2.42 -8.56 8.87
CA GLY A 259 3.23 -8.38 10.10
C GLY A 259 2.40 -8.16 11.38
N GLN A 260 3.06 -7.67 12.45
CA GLN A 260 2.43 -7.43 13.76
C GLN A 260 2.00 -5.97 13.90
N MET A 261 0.69 -5.71 14.01
CA MET A 261 0.12 -4.39 14.25
C MET A 261 -0.65 -4.36 15.57
N ASP A 262 -0.63 -3.22 16.27
CA ASP A 262 -1.32 -3.10 17.57
C ASP A 262 -2.84 -2.96 17.43
N ARG A 263 -3.32 -2.41 16.30
CA ARG A 263 -4.75 -2.31 15.94
C ARG A 263 -5.00 -2.40 14.44
N GLN A 264 -6.13 -2.99 14.06
CA GLN A 264 -6.69 -2.91 12.71
C GLN A 264 -7.38 -1.57 12.46
N TYR A 265 -7.21 -1.02 11.27
CA TYR A 265 -7.80 0.26 10.87
C TYR A 265 -8.30 0.23 9.42
N THR A 266 -9.51 0.71 9.20
CA THR A 266 -10.25 0.47 7.94
C THR A 266 -10.26 1.66 7.00
N ALA A 267 -10.44 2.89 7.50
CA ALA A 267 -10.44 4.12 6.71
C ALA A 267 -10.17 5.37 7.57
N GLY A 268 -9.51 6.38 7.00
CA GLY A 268 -9.12 7.62 7.70
C GLY A 268 -8.76 8.79 6.77
N GLU A 269 -8.53 9.98 7.33
CA GLU A 269 -7.95 11.11 6.59
C GLU A 269 -6.47 10.86 6.29
N ILE A 270 -6.03 11.17 5.07
CA ILE A 270 -4.63 11.10 4.66
C ILE A 270 -3.91 12.44 4.85
N ALA A 271 -4.66 13.55 4.92
CA ALA A 271 -4.10 14.90 4.99
C ALA A 271 -3.26 15.13 6.26
N GLY A 272 -2.12 15.81 6.11
CA GLY A 272 -1.18 16.03 7.22
C GLY A 272 -0.33 14.81 7.62
N THR A 273 -0.52 13.66 6.97
CA THR A 273 0.16 12.42 7.38
C THR A 273 1.44 12.11 6.59
N LEU A 274 2.35 11.28 7.12
CA LEU A 274 3.54 10.80 6.40
C LEU A 274 3.16 10.13 5.06
N ALA A 275 2.16 9.24 5.09
CA ALA A 275 1.61 8.61 3.89
C ALA A 275 0.94 9.64 2.95
N GLY A 276 0.24 10.63 3.50
CA GLY A 276 -0.36 11.73 2.73
C GLY A 276 0.65 12.53 1.96
N ARG A 277 1.74 12.91 2.63
CA ARG A 277 2.85 13.62 1.98
C ARG A 277 3.48 12.76 0.88
N ALA A 278 3.79 11.48 1.13
CA ALA A 278 4.32 10.58 0.11
C ALA A 278 3.37 10.41 -1.10
N CYS A 279 2.06 10.37 -0.86
CA CYS A 279 1.04 10.33 -1.90
C CYS A 279 1.03 11.59 -2.78
N VAL A 280 1.18 12.77 -2.16
CA VAL A 280 1.18 14.07 -2.85
C VAL A 280 2.50 14.35 -3.57
N THR A 281 3.64 14.06 -2.94
CA THR A 281 4.96 14.31 -3.55
C THR A 281 5.34 13.27 -4.61
N GLY A 282 4.90 12.02 -4.44
CA GLY A 282 5.44 10.89 -5.22
C GLY A 282 6.90 10.56 -4.86
N GLU A 283 7.36 11.01 -3.70
CA GLU A 283 8.68 10.71 -3.15
C GLU A 283 8.52 9.92 -1.84
N PRO A 284 9.42 8.95 -1.56
CA PRO A 284 9.36 8.21 -0.31
C PRO A 284 9.86 9.06 0.86
N LEU A 285 9.26 8.86 2.03
CA LEU A 285 9.56 9.60 3.26
C LEU A 285 9.85 8.62 4.40
N MET A 286 10.67 9.04 5.36
CA MET A 286 11.03 8.27 6.55
C MET A 286 11.14 9.17 7.78
N VAL A 287 10.89 8.60 8.96
CA VAL A 287 10.98 9.26 10.27
C VAL A 287 11.56 8.25 11.26
N ASP A 288 12.61 8.64 11.99
CA ASP A 288 13.32 7.74 12.90
C ASP A 288 12.59 7.58 14.24
N ASP A 289 11.99 8.66 14.77
CA ASP A 289 11.05 8.63 15.89
C ASP A 289 9.76 9.41 15.54
N PRO A 290 8.59 8.75 15.44
CA PRO A 290 7.32 9.42 15.18
C PRO A 290 6.89 10.43 16.26
N ALA A 291 7.47 10.38 17.47
CA ALA A 291 7.15 11.33 18.55
C ALA A 291 7.84 12.69 18.41
N GLU A 292 8.91 12.80 17.61
CA GLU A 292 9.68 14.05 17.44
C GLU A 292 9.24 14.90 16.22
N GLY A 293 8.31 14.39 15.39
CA GLY A 293 7.92 15.03 14.12
C GLY A 293 6.57 15.75 14.15
N ASP A 294 6.47 16.86 13.40
CA ASP A 294 5.21 17.56 13.04
C ASP A 294 4.28 16.74 12.11
N LEU A 295 4.68 15.50 11.76
CA LEU A 295 3.93 14.62 10.87
C LEU A 295 3.26 13.52 11.67
N LEU A 296 1.93 13.60 11.75
CA LEU A 296 1.12 12.47 12.15
C LEU A 296 1.30 11.31 11.13
N GLU A 297 1.00 10.09 11.53
CA GLU A 297 0.54 9.09 10.56
C GLU A 297 -1.00 9.10 10.50
N ALA A 298 -1.56 8.48 9.46
CA ALA A 298 -3.01 8.27 9.36
C ALA A 298 -3.58 7.39 10.49
N ALA A 299 -2.71 6.79 11.32
CA ALA A 299 -3.02 6.26 12.64
C ALA A 299 -1.72 6.11 13.47
N PRO A 300 -1.35 7.07 14.35
CA PRO A 300 -0.14 6.96 15.19
C PRO A 300 -0.18 5.77 16.16
N ASP A 301 -1.36 5.21 16.44
CA ASP A 301 -1.59 4.04 17.30
C ASP A 301 -1.36 2.67 16.59
N ARG A 302 -0.86 2.65 15.34
CA ARG A 302 -0.95 1.45 14.47
C ARG A 302 0.34 0.65 14.37
N PHE A 303 1.48 1.34 14.24
CA PHE A 303 2.80 0.74 14.30
C PHE A 303 3.33 0.83 15.73
N PRO A 304 4.10 -0.18 16.18
CA PRO A 304 4.79 -0.08 17.47
C PRO A 304 5.76 1.10 17.44
N ALA A 305 5.68 1.99 18.43
CA ALA A 305 6.29 3.34 18.42
C ALA A 305 7.82 3.36 18.19
N GLY A 306 8.22 3.37 16.92
CA GLY A 306 9.59 3.32 16.44
C GLY A 306 9.65 3.72 14.96
N PRO A 307 10.77 3.45 14.25
CA PRO A 307 11.02 4.02 12.93
C PRO A 307 9.93 3.70 11.90
N LEU A 308 9.58 4.70 11.08
CA LEU A 308 8.54 4.65 10.06
C LEU A 308 9.06 5.03 8.67
N ALA A 309 8.44 4.47 7.63
CA ALA A 309 8.65 4.89 6.25
C ALA A 309 7.34 4.80 5.44
N ALA A 310 7.14 5.73 4.53
CA ALA A 310 6.02 5.74 3.58
C ALA A 310 6.56 5.82 2.15
N VAL A 311 6.24 4.81 1.34
CA VAL A 311 6.75 4.64 -0.02
C VAL A 311 5.58 4.69 -1.02
N PRO A 312 5.56 5.63 -1.98
CA PRO A 312 4.45 5.73 -2.92
C PRO A 312 4.45 4.58 -3.93
N LEU A 313 3.25 4.09 -4.24
CA LEU A 313 2.97 3.13 -5.30
C LEU A 313 2.69 3.90 -6.59
N GLY A 314 3.76 4.30 -7.27
CA GLY A 314 3.71 5.02 -8.55
C GLY A 314 4.53 6.31 -8.52
N ALA A 315 4.69 6.94 -9.69
CA ALA A 315 5.42 8.20 -9.81
C ALA A 315 4.57 9.41 -9.39
N ALA A 316 5.23 10.55 -9.12
CA ALA A 316 4.58 11.83 -8.82
C ALA A 316 3.48 12.18 -9.83
N GLY A 317 2.31 12.60 -9.32
CA GLY A 317 1.10 12.85 -10.12
C GLY A 317 0.31 11.61 -10.57
N ALA A 318 0.89 10.41 -10.47
CA ALA A 318 0.30 9.13 -10.84
C ALA A 318 0.31 8.09 -9.70
N VAL A 319 0.48 8.53 -8.45
CA VAL A 319 0.49 7.65 -7.27
C VAL A 319 -0.88 6.98 -7.10
N ARG A 320 -0.90 5.65 -7.14
CA ARG A 320 -2.10 4.80 -6.99
C ARG A 320 -2.37 4.42 -5.52
N GLY A 321 -1.36 4.54 -4.66
CA GLY A 321 -1.44 4.19 -3.25
C GLY A 321 -0.12 4.44 -2.54
N VAL A 322 -0.03 4.05 -1.27
CA VAL A 322 1.18 4.17 -0.45
C VAL A 322 1.40 2.87 0.32
N LEU A 323 2.64 2.44 0.38
CA LEU A 323 3.11 1.34 1.19
C LEU A 323 3.78 1.94 2.44
N SER A 324 3.12 1.83 3.58
CA SER A 324 3.63 2.30 4.88
C SER A 324 4.30 1.14 5.61
N LEU A 325 5.47 1.37 6.19
CA LEU A 325 6.28 0.40 6.91
C LEU A 325 6.61 0.94 8.30
N GLY A 326 6.68 0.05 9.28
CA GLY A 326 7.14 0.40 10.62
C GLY A 326 7.99 -0.69 11.27
N LYS A 327 8.92 -0.25 12.11
CA LYS A 327 9.76 -1.07 12.99
C LYS A 327 9.43 -0.76 14.45
N ARG A 328 9.55 -1.75 15.33
CA ARG A 328 9.39 -1.56 16.79
C ARG A 328 10.39 -0.55 17.36
N SER A 329 9.98 0.13 18.43
CA SER A 329 10.85 0.93 19.28
C SER A 329 12.18 0.23 19.57
N GLY A 330 13.30 0.93 19.39
CA GLY A 330 14.65 0.39 19.62
C GLY A 330 15.22 -0.46 18.47
N ARG A 331 14.52 -0.64 17.35
CA ARG A 331 15.11 -1.15 16.10
C ARG A 331 15.91 -0.04 15.40
N ILE A 332 16.91 -0.43 14.62
CA ILE A 332 17.68 0.49 13.76
C ILE A 332 16.73 1.16 12.76
N PRO A 333 16.79 2.49 12.58
CA PRO A 333 15.97 3.22 11.60
C PRO A 333 16.10 2.70 10.16
N PHE A 334 15.19 3.14 9.29
CA PHE A 334 15.30 2.85 7.86
C PHE A 334 16.42 3.69 7.25
N SER A 335 17.28 3.09 6.43
CA SER A 335 18.23 3.84 5.62
C SER A 335 17.60 4.35 4.33
N MET A 336 18.07 5.51 3.85
CA MET A 336 17.70 6.03 2.53
C MET A 336 17.98 5.02 1.39
N SER A 337 18.92 4.08 1.56
CA SER A 337 19.22 3.05 0.56
C SER A 337 18.15 1.96 0.51
N GLU A 338 17.68 1.47 1.66
CA GLU A 338 16.57 0.52 1.75
C GLU A 338 15.29 1.15 1.18
N VAL A 339 14.97 2.37 1.61
CA VAL A 339 13.79 3.12 1.17
C VAL A 339 13.79 3.38 -0.35
N ARG A 340 14.93 3.72 -0.95
CA ARG A 340 15.06 3.83 -2.42
C ARG A 340 14.86 2.48 -3.14
N THR A 341 15.36 1.39 -2.56
CA THR A 341 15.19 0.03 -3.12
C THR A 341 13.72 -0.39 -3.08
N LEU A 342 13.03 -0.09 -1.97
CA LEU A 342 11.60 -0.29 -1.80
C LEU A 342 10.78 0.58 -2.76
N HIS A 343 11.18 1.82 -3.03
CA HIS A 343 10.50 2.69 -3.99
C HIS A 343 10.58 2.15 -5.43
N ALA A 344 11.73 1.63 -5.84
CA ALA A 344 11.87 0.97 -7.15
C ALA A 344 11.00 -0.30 -7.26
N PHE A 345 10.84 -1.05 -6.17
CA PHE A 345 9.92 -2.19 -6.07
C PHE A 345 8.43 -1.75 -6.09
N ALA A 346 8.08 -0.72 -5.33
CA ALA A 346 6.74 -0.13 -5.27
C ALA A 346 6.27 0.38 -6.65
N GLY A 347 7.17 0.88 -7.49
CA GLY A 347 6.88 1.23 -8.88
C GLY A 347 6.35 0.06 -9.72
N GLN A 348 6.81 -1.18 -9.51
CA GLN A 348 6.23 -2.35 -10.18
C GLN A 348 4.87 -2.76 -9.59
N ALA A 349 4.71 -2.62 -8.27
CA ALA A 349 3.41 -2.84 -7.62
C ALA A 349 2.35 -1.80 -8.06
N ALA A 350 2.75 -0.61 -8.50
CA ALA A 350 1.85 0.37 -9.11
C ALA A 350 1.31 -0.10 -10.48
N VAL A 351 2.16 -0.69 -11.33
CA VAL A 351 1.75 -1.31 -12.59
C VAL A 351 0.81 -2.50 -12.34
N ALA A 352 1.05 -3.24 -11.25
CA ALA A 352 0.18 -4.32 -10.78
C ALA A 352 -1.26 -3.84 -10.51
N LEU A 353 -1.38 -2.72 -9.79
CA LEU A 353 -2.65 -2.05 -9.49
C LEU A 353 -3.32 -1.49 -10.75
N GLU A 354 -2.57 -0.85 -11.64
CA GLU A 354 -3.11 -0.30 -12.89
C GLU A 354 -3.67 -1.39 -13.83
N LEU A 355 -3.00 -2.55 -13.92
CA LEU A 355 -3.51 -3.69 -14.67
C LEU A 355 -4.79 -4.27 -14.03
N ALA A 356 -4.87 -4.30 -12.70
CA ALA A 356 -6.06 -4.74 -11.98
C ALA A 356 -7.27 -3.81 -12.20
N ASP A 357 -7.06 -2.48 -12.10
CA ASP A 357 -8.07 -1.47 -12.42
C ASP A 357 -8.56 -1.65 -13.88
N THR A 358 -7.62 -1.75 -14.83
CA THR A 358 -7.93 -1.91 -16.27
C THR A 358 -8.72 -3.18 -16.57
N ARG A 359 -8.40 -4.31 -15.90
CA ARG A 359 -9.17 -5.57 -16.05
C ARG A 359 -10.60 -5.41 -15.56
N LYS A 360 -10.78 -4.81 -14.37
CA LYS A 360 -12.08 -4.58 -13.76
C LYS A 360 -12.96 -3.65 -14.60
N ASP A 361 -12.38 -2.61 -15.19
CA ASP A 361 -13.08 -1.71 -16.10
C ASP A 361 -13.49 -2.42 -17.41
N ALA A 362 -12.61 -3.27 -17.97
CA ALA A 362 -12.93 -4.09 -19.14
C ALA A 362 -14.04 -5.13 -18.86
N GLU A 363 -14.03 -5.78 -17.69
CA GLU A 363 -15.11 -6.67 -17.25
C GLU A 363 -16.44 -5.92 -17.08
N ARG A 364 -16.42 -4.73 -16.46
CA ARG A 364 -17.59 -3.88 -16.33
C ARG A 364 -18.15 -3.47 -17.68
N LEU A 365 -17.29 -3.11 -18.64
CA LEU A 365 -17.70 -2.74 -20.00
C LEU A 365 -18.29 -3.94 -20.74
N GLY A 366 -17.64 -5.10 -20.71
CA GLY A 366 -18.15 -6.33 -21.33
C GLY A 366 -19.51 -6.76 -20.76
N LEU A 367 -19.75 -6.59 -19.45
CA LEU A 367 -21.05 -6.82 -18.83
C LEU A 367 -22.14 -5.84 -19.30
N LEU A 368 -21.78 -4.62 -19.70
CA LEU A 368 -22.72 -3.65 -20.28
C LEU A 368 -23.01 -3.99 -21.75
N GLU A 369 -21.98 -4.30 -22.55
CA GLU A 369 -22.13 -4.73 -23.95
C GLU A 369 -22.99 -6.00 -24.08
N ASP A 370 -22.79 -6.99 -23.20
CA ASP A 370 -23.61 -8.21 -23.18
C ASP A 370 -25.07 -7.91 -22.82
N ARG A 371 -25.34 -6.96 -21.91
CA ARG A 371 -26.71 -6.53 -21.57
C ARG A 371 -27.39 -5.83 -22.74
N ASP A 372 -26.71 -4.92 -23.41
CA ASP A 372 -27.24 -4.23 -24.59
C ASP A 372 -27.49 -5.18 -25.76
N ARG A 373 -26.60 -6.17 -25.97
CA ARG A 373 -26.82 -7.25 -26.93
C ARG A 373 -28.08 -8.05 -26.59
N ILE A 374 -28.24 -8.50 -25.35
CA ILE A 374 -29.42 -9.27 -24.90
C ILE A 374 -30.70 -8.43 -25.04
N ALA A 375 -30.67 -7.16 -24.65
CA ALA A 375 -31.80 -6.23 -24.81
C ALA A 375 -32.23 -6.09 -26.27
N LYS A 376 -31.25 -5.96 -27.18
CA LYS A 376 -31.50 -5.90 -28.63
C LYS A 376 -32.04 -7.21 -29.20
N ASP A 377 -31.47 -8.36 -28.84
CA ASP A 377 -31.94 -9.67 -29.33
C ASP A 377 -33.39 -9.96 -28.86
N LEU A 378 -33.73 -9.60 -27.62
CA LEU A 378 -35.11 -9.68 -27.11
C LEU A 378 -36.06 -8.77 -27.89
N HIS A 379 -35.63 -7.56 -28.24
CA HIS A 379 -36.42 -6.63 -29.06
C HIS A 379 -36.63 -7.16 -30.49
N ASP A 380 -35.53 -7.43 -31.20
CA ASP A 380 -35.53 -7.70 -32.63
C ASP A 380 -36.01 -9.12 -32.97
N VAL A 381 -35.69 -10.12 -32.14
CA VAL A 381 -36.08 -11.51 -32.40
C VAL A 381 -37.38 -11.88 -31.68
N VAL A 382 -37.52 -11.56 -30.40
CA VAL A 382 -38.65 -12.07 -29.59
C VAL A 382 -39.88 -11.18 -29.73
N ILE A 383 -39.78 -9.88 -29.43
CA ILE A 383 -40.92 -8.96 -29.50
C ILE A 383 -41.51 -8.89 -30.92
N GLN A 384 -40.68 -8.73 -31.96
CA GLN A 384 -41.16 -8.67 -33.35
C GLN A 384 -41.90 -9.95 -33.78
N ARG A 385 -41.42 -11.14 -33.37
CA ARG A 385 -42.10 -12.42 -33.67
C ARG A 385 -43.43 -12.55 -32.95
N LEU A 386 -43.49 -12.19 -31.66
CA LEU A 386 -44.74 -12.22 -30.90
C LEU A 386 -45.79 -11.27 -31.52
N PHE A 387 -45.38 -10.08 -31.95
CA PHE A 387 -46.26 -9.16 -32.71
C PHE A 387 -46.77 -9.77 -34.02
N ALA A 388 -45.91 -10.42 -34.81
CA ALA A 388 -46.32 -11.06 -36.06
C ALA A 388 -47.33 -12.21 -35.83
N VAL A 389 -47.17 -12.99 -34.76
CA VAL A 389 -48.12 -14.03 -34.34
C VAL A 389 -49.45 -13.41 -33.90
N ALA A 390 -49.41 -12.37 -33.05
CA ALA A 390 -50.62 -11.65 -32.61
C ALA A 390 -51.41 -11.05 -33.78
N MET A 391 -50.73 -10.43 -34.76
CA MET A 391 -51.35 -9.93 -36.00
C MET A 391 -51.98 -11.04 -36.84
N THR A 392 -51.34 -12.21 -36.91
CA THR A 392 -51.88 -13.38 -37.64
C THR A 392 -53.15 -13.90 -36.96
N LEU A 393 -53.15 -14.00 -35.63
CA LEU A 393 -54.32 -14.40 -34.83
C LEU A 393 -55.45 -13.36 -34.96
N MET A 394 -55.16 -12.06 -34.86
CA MET A 394 -56.14 -10.98 -35.05
C MET A 394 -56.84 -11.04 -36.41
N SER A 395 -56.11 -11.39 -37.48
CA SER A 395 -56.74 -11.56 -38.80
C SER A 395 -57.62 -12.83 -38.85
N THR A 396 -57.22 -13.88 -38.14
CA THR A 396 -57.96 -15.16 -38.07
C THR A 396 -59.25 -15.03 -37.25
N VAL A 397 -59.27 -14.25 -36.17
CA VAL A 397 -60.47 -13.96 -35.34
C VAL A 397 -61.66 -13.51 -36.19
N ARG A 398 -61.42 -12.71 -37.24
CA ARG A 398 -62.46 -12.20 -38.15
C ARG A 398 -63.09 -13.25 -39.07
N LEU A 399 -62.48 -14.44 -39.18
CA LEU A 399 -62.92 -15.54 -40.03
C LEU A 399 -63.62 -16.66 -39.24
N VAL A 400 -63.72 -16.54 -37.90
CA VAL A 400 -64.25 -17.59 -37.02
C VAL A 400 -65.69 -17.28 -36.62
N GLU A 401 -66.64 -17.99 -37.22
CA GLU A 401 -68.08 -17.83 -36.96
C GLU A 401 -68.55 -18.37 -35.59
N ARG A 402 -67.76 -19.21 -34.92
CA ARG A 402 -68.10 -19.81 -33.62
C ARG A 402 -67.69 -18.87 -32.46
N PRO A 403 -68.64 -18.33 -31.66
CA PRO A 403 -68.32 -17.35 -30.61
C PRO A 403 -67.29 -17.83 -29.59
N GLU A 404 -67.40 -19.08 -29.13
CA GLU A 404 -66.47 -19.69 -28.17
C GLU A 404 -65.02 -19.78 -28.70
N ALA A 405 -64.86 -20.07 -30.00
CA ALA A 405 -63.55 -20.16 -30.63
C ALA A 405 -62.95 -18.78 -30.89
N SER A 406 -63.78 -17.80 -31.28
CA SER A 406 -63.39 -16.39 -31.41
C SER A 406 -62.94 -15.82 -30.06
N SER A 407 -63.69 -16.08 -28.98
CA SER A 407 -63.33 -15.66 -27.62
C SER A 407 -61.99 -16.25 -27.15
N ARG A 408 -61.72 -17.54 -27.41
CA ARG A 408 -60.43 -18.16 -27.05
C ARG A 408 -59.24 -17.57 -27.83
N LEU A 409 -59.43 -17.27 -29.11
CA LEU A 409 -58.40 -16.60 -29.92
C LEU A 409 -58.14 -15.17 -29.42
N GLN A 410 -59.18 -14.44 -28.98
CA GLN A 410 -59.01 -13.11 -28.39
C GLN A 410 -58.20 -13.18 -27.07
N SER A 411 -58.52 -14.11 -26.17
CA SER A 411 -57.74 -14.30 -24.94
C SER A 411 -56.26 -14.62 -25.22
N ALA A 412 -55.96 -15.43 -26.25
CA ALA A 412 -54.59 -15.73 -26.64
C ALA A 412 -53.84 -14.50 -27.22
N ILE A 413 -54.54 -13.57 -27.88
CA ILE A 413 -53.96 -12.28 -28.32
C ILE A 413 -53.66 -11.40 -27.10
N ASP A 414 -54.60 -11.30 -26.16
CA ASP A 414 -54.45 -10.50 -24.94
C ASP A 414 -53.27 -11.02 -24.07
N GLU A 415 -53.06 -12.35 -24.00
CA GLU A 415 -51.90 -12.98 -23.35
C GLU A 415 -50.57 -12.66 -24.07
N LEU A 416 -50.55 -12.65 -25.40
CA LEU A 416 -49.37 -12.26 -26.19
C LEU A 416 -49.02 -10.78 -25.97
N ASP A 417 -50.00 -9.88 -25.96
CA ASP A 417 -49.80 -8.45 -25.68
C ASP A 417 -49.40 -8.19 -24.21
N GLY A 418 -49.86 -9.01 -23.27
CA GLY A 418 -49.35 -9.05 -21.90
C GLY A 418 -47.87 -9.45 -21.85
N THR A 419 -47.51 -10.52 -22.56
CA THR A 419 -46.14 -11.03 -22.66
C THR A 419 -45.19 -10.01 -23.31
N ILE A 420 -45.61 -9.35 -24.40
CA ILE A 420 -44.85 -8.30 -25.07
C ILE A 420 -44.60 -7.12 -24.12
N ARG A 421 -45.60 -6.71 -23.33
CA ARG A 421 -45.43 -5.65 -22.31
C ARG A 421 -44.45 -6.07 -21.23
N GLN A 422 -44.53 -7.30 -20.73
CA GLN A 422 -43.58 -7.82 -19.74
C GLN A 422 -42.14 -7.85 -20.26
N ILE A 423 -41.89 -8.39 -21.45
CA ILE A 423 -40.54 -8.44 -22.05
C ILE A 423 -40.00 -7.02 -22.25
N ARG A 424 -40.84 -6.08 -22.71
CA ARG A 424 -40.44 -4.67 -22.88
C ARG A 424 -40.01 -4.04 -21.54
N SER A 425 -40.72 -4.31 -20.45
CA SER A 425 -40.32 -3.89 -19.11
C SER A 425 -38.98 -4.50 -18.68
N THR A 426 -38.73 -5.78 -18.98
CA THR A 426 -37.43 -6.42 -18.71
C THR A 426 -36.30 -5.82 -19.53
N ILE A 427 -36.52 -5.50 -20.82
CA ILE A 427 -35.55 -4.79 -21.67
C ILE A 427 -35.18 -3.43 -21.06
N PHE A 428 -36.18 -2.64 -20.65
CA PHE A 428 -35.91 -1.36 -19.98
C PHE A 428 -35.16 -1.52 -18.65
N ALA A 429 -35.46 -2.55 -17.86
CA ALA A 429 -34.73 -2.84 -16.63
C ALA A 429 -33.27 -3.29 -16.86
N LEU A 430 -32.95 -3.87 -18.02
CA LEU A 430 -31.58 -4.21 -18.43
C LEU A 430 -30.79 -2.98 -18.92
N GLN A 431 -31.47 -2.03 -19.57
CA GLN A 431 -30.88 -0.82 -20.15
C GLN A 431 -30.85 0.38 -19.20
N ALA A 432 -31.56 0.33 -18.08
CA ALA A 432 -31.59 1.40 -17.08
C ALA A 432 -30.19 1.61 -16.45
N PRO A 433 -29.61 2.83 -16.51
CA PRO A 433 -28.36 3.14 -15.82
C PRO A 433 -28.51 2.92 -14.32
N ARG A 434 -27.60 2.12 -13.73
CA ARG A 434 -27.57 1.85 -12.27
C ARG A 434 -26.60 2.75 -11.50
N ASP A 435 -25.98 3.72 -12.16
CA ASP A 435 -25.03 4.64 -11.54
C ASP A 435 -25.73 5.89 -11.00
N ALA A 436 -26.04 5.87 -9.70
CA ALA A 436 -26.08 7.00 -8.74
C ALA A 436 -27.16 6.83 -7.63
N GLY A 437 -26.90 5.98 -6.64
CA GLY A 437 -27.46 6.08 -5.27
C GLY A 437 -28.96 5.83 -5.03
N ALA A 438 -29.85 6.12 -5.99
CA ALA A 438 -31.30 6.00 -5.86
C ALA A 438 -31.93 5.42 -7.15
N PRO A 439 -32.99 4.59 -7.05
CA PRO A 439 -33.70 4.07 -8.22
C PRO A 439 -34.47 5.19 -8.95
N SER A 440 -34.49 5.15 -10.28
CA SER A 440 -35.24 6.13 -11.08
C SER A 440 -36.76 6.03 -10.83
N LEU A 441 -37.52 7.10 -11.07
CA LEU A 441 -38.97 7.11 -10.87
C LEU A 441 -39.66 6.02 -11.73
N ARG A 442 -39.21 5.82 -12.98
CA ARG A 442 -39.72 4.71 -13.82
C ARG A 442 -39.49 3.35 -13.18
N ALA A 443 -38.33 3.10 -12.57
CA ALA A 443 -38.05 1.85 -11.88
C ALA A 443 -38.94 1.68 -10.63
N GLN A 444 -39.14 2.74 -9.84
CA GLN A 444 -40.01 2.73 -8.66
C GLN A 444 -41.48 2.50 -9.01
N ILE A 445 -41.96 3.03 -10.15
CA ILE A 445 -43.32 2.78 -10.65
C ILE A 445 -43.51 1.30 -11.00
N VAL A 446 -42.52 0.70 -11.69
CA VAL A 446 -42.54 -0.74 -12.03
C VAL A 446 -42.59 -1.59 -10.75
N GLU A 447 -41.74 -1.31 -9.76
CA GLU A 447 -41.71 -2.05 -8.49
C GLU A 447 -43.06 -2.00 -7.74
N VAL A 448 -43.70 -0.82 -7.68
CA VAL A 448 -45.04 -0.67 -7.06
C VAL A 448 -46.11 -1.48 -7.80
N VAL A 449 -46.07 -1.54 -9.13
CA VAL A 449 -47.03 -2.28 -9.95
C VAL A 449 -46.81 -3.79 -9.83
N GLU A 450 -45.56 -4.25 -9.88
CA GLU A 450 -45.23 -5.67 -9.70
C GLU A 450 -45.58 -6.15 -8.28
N GLY A 451 -45.38 -5.32 -7.25
CA GLY A 451 -45.78 -5.63 -5.87
C GLY A 451 -47.28 -5.86 -5.69
N ALA A 452 -48.14 -5.25 -6.53
CA ALA A 452 -49.58 -5.47 -6.49
C ALA A 452 -50.00 -6.85 -7.03
N ARG A 453 -49.20 -7.46 -7.92
CA ARG A 453 -49.49 -8.76 -8.57
C ARG A 453 -49.86 -9.85 -7.57
N GLY A 454 -49.10 -9.97 -6.47
CA GLY A 454 -49.29 -11.02 -5.47
C GLY A 454 -50.63 -10.94 -4.75
N HIS A 455 -51.24 -9.75 -4.68
CA HIS A 455 -52.53 -9.52 -4.03
C HIS A 455 -53.70 -9.50 -5.02
N LEU A 456 -53.47 -9.13 -6.29
CA LEU A 456 -54.46 -9.15 -7.35
C LEU A 456 -54.67 -10.54 -7.98
N GLY A 457 -53.64 -11.40 -7.96
CA GLY A 457 -53.65 -12.69 -8.66
C GLY A 457 -53.35 -12.58 -10.16
N PHE A 458 -53.30 -11.38 -10.72
CA PHE A 458 -52.91 -11.07 -12.09
C PHE A 458 -51.93 -9.88 -12.12
N MET A 459 -51.25 -9.66 -13.25
CA MET A 459 -50.33 -8.53 -13.42
C MET A 459 -51.11 -7.31 -13.98
N PRO A 460 -51.07 -6.13 -13.34
CA PRO A 460 -51.62 -4.92 -13.94
C PRO A 460 -50.90 -4.56 -15.25
N GLY A 461 -51.63 -4.08 -16.25
CA GLY A 461 -51.02 -3.43 -17.40
C GLY A 461 -50.35 -2.12 -16.97
N LEU A 462 -49.18 -1.80 -17.52
CA LEU A 462 -48.46 -0.55 -17.26
C LEU A 462 -48.11 0.17 -18.56
N SER A 463 -48.49 1.44 -18.68
CA SER A 463 -48.01 2.39 -19.69
C SER A 463 -47.30 3.56 -19.02
N MET A 464 -46.18 4.01 -19.59
CA MET A 464 -45.38 5.14 -19.09
C MET A 464 -44.93 6.02 -20.25
N GLU A 465 -45.49 7.22 -20.36
CA GLU A 465 -45.30 8.18 -21.44
C GLU A 465 -44.63 9.46 -20.91
N GLY A 466 -43.82 10.13 -21.74
CA GLY A 466 -43.03 11.31 -21.33
C GLY A 466 -41.69 11.01 -20.63
N GLN A 467 -40.90 12.05 -20.35
CA GLN A 467 -39.59 11.94 -19.70
C GLN A 467 -39.70 11.95 -18.17
N LEU A 468 -40.42 10.97 -17.60
CA LEU A 468 -40.73 10.89 -16.16
C LEU A 468 -39.52 11.10 -15.23
N ASP A 469 -38.33 10.59 -15.58
CA ASP A 469 -37.14 10.71 -14.71
C ASP A 469 -36.46 12.09 -14.78
N ASN A 470 -36.80 12.94 -15.76
CA ASN A 470 -36.24 14.28 -15.97
C ASN A 470 -37.23 15.41 -15.65
N GLU A 471 -38.51 15.20 -15.96
CA GLU A 471 -39.57 16.24 -15.86
C GLU A 471 -40.28 16.24 -14.50
N VAL A 472 -40.20 15.16 -13.72
CA VAL A 472 -40.87 15.04 -12.42
C VAL A 472 -39.86 15.27 -11.29
N SER A 473 -40.13 16.23 -10.39
CA SER A 473 -39.27 16.49 -9.24
C SER A 473 -39.29 15.33 -8.22
N PRO A 474 -38.27 15.16 -7.36
CA PRO A 474 -38.25 14.11 -6.34
C PRO A 474 -39.47 14.14 -5.40
N GLU A 475 -39.95 15.32 -5.04
CA GLU A 475 -41.13 15.50 -4.18
C GLU A 475 -42.39 15.02 -4.90
N LEU A 476 -42.52 15.35 -6.20
CA LEU A 476 -43.65 14.95 -7.03
C LEU A 476 -43.63 13.44 -7.35
N ALA A 477 -42.43 12.87 -7.48
CA ALA A 477 -42.16 11.44 -7.60
C ALA A 477 -42.68 10.66 -6.37
N GLU A 478 -42.39 11.13 -5.15
CA GLU A 478 -42.95 10.54 -3.92
C GLU A 478 -44.48 10.59 -3.89
N GLN A 479 -45.08 11.71 -4.31
CA GLN A 479 -46.54 11.85 -4.32
C GLN A 479 -47.21 10.92 -5.33
N VAL A 480 -46.73 10.84 -6.59
CA VAL A 480 -47.33 9.95 -7.59
C VAL A 480 -47.19 8.48 -7.20
N LEU A 481 -46.06 8.08 -6.59
CA LEU A 481 -45.87 6.73 -6.06
C LEU A 481 -46.80 6.43 -4.87
N ALA A 482 -47.06 7.41 -4.00
CA ALA A 482 -48.02 7.26 -2.91
C ALA A 482 -49.46 7.11 -3.42
N VAL A 483 -49.86 7.93 -4.40
CA VAL A 483 -51.17 7.85 -5.07
C VAL A 483 -51.34 6.51 -5.79
N LEU A 484 -50.31 6.05 -6.51
CA LEU A 484 -50.31 4.77 -7.21
C LEU A 484 -50.48 3.58 -6.24
N ARG A 485 -49.73 3.55 -5.13
CA ARG A 485 -49.85 2.51 -4.09
C ARG A 485 -51.25 2.46 -3.50
N GLU A 486 -51.83 3.61 -3.15
CA GLU A 486 -53.18 3.69 -2.58
C GLU A 486 -54.25 3.33 -3.62
N ALA A 487 -54.12 3.76 -4.87
CA ALA A 487 -55.03 3.39 -5.96
C ALA A 487 -55.04 1.87 -6.21
N LEU A 488 -53.86 1.25 -6.35
CA LEU A 488 -53.75 -0.21 -6.49
C LEU A 488 -54.24 -0.96 -5.24
N SER A 489 -54.02 -0.43 -4.03
CA SER A 489 -54.57 -1.02 -2.80
C SER A 489 -56.11 -0.98 -2.76
N ASN A 490 -56.71 0.07 -3.31
CA ASN A 490 -58.17 0.16 -3.46
C ASN A 490 -58.70 -0.87 -4.48
N VAL A 491 -58.00 -1.10 -5.60
CA VAL A 491 -58.34 -2.18 -6.54
C VAL A 491 -58.28 -3.56 -5.85
N VAL A 492 -57.16 -3.86 -5.17
CA VAL A 492 -56.95 -5.10 -4.40
C VAL A 492 -58.07 -5.36 -3.38
N ARG A 493 -58.47 -4.34 -2.62
CA ARG A 493 -59.40 -4.51 -1.50
C ARG A 493 -60.88 -4.46 -1.87
N HIS A 494 -61.22 -3.78 -2.98
CA HIS A 494 -62.59 -3.35 -3.22
C HIS A 494 -63.13 -3.63 -4.63
N ALA A 495 -62.28 -3.77 -5.65
CA ALA A 495 -62.77 -3.89 -7.02
C ALA A 495 -63.32 -5.29 -7.37
N ILE A 496 -62.74 -6.37 -6.83
CA ILE A 496 -63.00 -7.74 -7.33
C ILE A 496 -62.78 -7.80 -8.86
N ALA A 497 -61.72 -7.13 -9.30
CA ALA A 497 -61.31 -7.02 -10.69
C ALA A 497 -60.62 -8.31 -11.17
N HIS A 498 -60.66 -8.56 -12.47
CA HIS A 498 -59.87 -9.56 -13.18
C HIS A 498 -58.79 -8.92 -14.06
N ARG A 499 -58.89 -7.59 -14.27
CA ARG A 499 -57.94 -6.77 -15.00
C ARG A 499 -57.83 -5.39 -14.37
N SER A 500 -56.62 -4.84 -14.40
CA SER A 500 -56.38 -3.42 -14.13
C SER A 500 -55.27 -2.88 -15.03
N ASP A 501 -55.38 -1.63 -15.45
CA ASP A 501 -54.38 -0.93 -16.25
C ASP A 501 -53.97 0.37 -15.54
N VAL A 502 -52.66 0.62 -15.47
CA VAL A 502 -52.01 1.80 -14.91
C VAL A 502 -51.35 2.57 -16.05
N THR A 503 -51.59 3.88 -16.12
CA THR A 503 -50.95 4.78 -17.09
C THR A 503 -50.37 5.98 -16.36
N VAL A 504 -49.09 6.25 -16.56
CA VAL A 504 -48.40 7.46 -16.03
C VAL A 504 -47.87 8.27 -17.21
N ARG A 505 -48.19 9.56 -17.26
CA ARG A 505 -47.78 10.47 -18.34
C ARG A 505 -47.23 11.76 -17.79
N ALA A 506 -46.06 12.18 -18.27
CA ALA A 506 -45.60 13.57 -18.20
C ALA A 506 -45.72 14.16 -19.61
N GLU A 507 -46.69 15.06 -19.81
CA GLU A 507 -46.92 15.72 -21.10
C GLU A 507 -47.56 17.10 -20.91
N GLU A 508 -47.25 18.03 -21.81
CA GLU A 508 -47.85 19.39 -21.85
C GLU A 508 -47.77 20.19 -20.52
N GLY A 509 -46.78 19.90 -19.66
CA GLY A 509 -46.63 20.53 -18.35
C GLY A 509 -47.43 19.87 -17.21
N TRP A 510 -47.99 18.68 -17.43
CA TRP A 510 -48.81 17.95 -16.46
C TRP A 510 -48.30 16.52 -16.22
N LEU A 511 -48.27 16.12 -14.95
CA LEU A 511 -48.16 14.72 -14.55
C LEU A 511 -49.57 14.15 -14.37
N THR A 512 -49.88 13.09 -15.11
CA THR A 512 -51.17 12.40 -15.08
C THR A 512 -50.97 10.93 -14.72
N LEU A 513 -51.64 10.47 -13.67
CA LEU A 513 -51.75 9.08 -13.27
C LEU A 513 -53.19 8.62 -13.46
N ILE A 514 -53.38 7.54 -14.22
CA ILE A 514 -54.67 6.88 -14.44
C ILE A 514 -54.55 5.45 -13.92
N VAL A 515 -55.51 5.02 -13.10
CA VAL A 515 -55.67 3.62 -12.69
C VAL A 515 -57.09 3.20 -13.05
N GLN A 516 -57.22 2.12 -13.82
CA GLN A 516 -58.49 1.56 -14.25
C GLN A 516 -58.61 0.10 -13.82
N ASP A 517 -59.81 -0.32 -13.45
CA ASP A 517 -60.17 -1.71 -13.16
C ASP A 517 -61.46 -2.11 -13.88
N ASP A 518 -61.71 -3.41 -14.03
CA ASP A 518 -62.95 -3.99 -14.59
C ASP A 518 -63.92 -4.51 -13.51
N GLY A 519 -63.77 -4.03 -12.26
CA GLY A 519 -64.43 -4.56 -11.08
C GLY A 519 -65.90 -4.14 -10.87
N VAL A 520 -66.38 -4.30 -9.63
CA VAL A 520 -67.77 -4.00 -9.24
C VAL A 520 -68.10 -2.49 -9.18
N GLY A 521 -67.11 -1.61 -9.38
CA GLY A 521 -67.26 -0.16 -9.26
C GLY A 521 -67.43 0.32 -7.82
N ILE A 522 -67.64 1.64 -7.64
CA ILE A 522 -67.76 2.25 -6.30
C ILE A 522 -69.24 2.39 -5.91
N PRO A 523 -69.69 1.75 -4.80
CA PRO A 523 -71.08 1.86 -4.35
C PRO A 523 -71.43 3.26 -3.81
N SER A 524 -72.67 3.69 -4.05
CA SER A 524 -73.23 4.94 -3.53
C SER A 524 -73.45 4.87 -2.01
N GLY A 525 -72.55 5.50 -1.24
CA GLY A 525 -72.65 5.61 0.23
C GLY A 525 -71.53 4.92 1.03
N GLY A 526 -70.53 4.31 0.37
CA GLY A 526 -69.37 3.71 1.05
C GLY A 526 -68.42 4.72 1.70
N ARG A 527 -67.55 4.25 2.61
CA ARG A 527 -66.54 5.08 3.30
C ARG A 527 -65.39 5.44 2.36
N ARG A 528 -65.39 6.66 1.81
CA ARG A 528 -64.45 7.15 0.79
C ARG A 528 -63.12 7.72 1.32
N SER A 529 -62.60 7.25 2.47
CA SER A 529 -61.41 7.85 3.09
C SER A 529 -60.13 7.75 2.24
N GLY A 530 -59.92 6.63 1.53
CA GLY A 530 -58.78 6.50 0.61
C GLY A 530 -58.86 7.49 -0.55
N LEU A 531 -60.01 7.53 -1.25
CA LEU A 531 -60.26 8.44 -2.37
C LEU A 531 -60.14 9.92 -1.96
N ARG A 532 -60.65 10.28 -0.78
CA ARG A 532 -60.52 11.63 -0.24
C ARG A 532 -59.05 12.02 0.01
N ASN A 533 -58.22 11.10 0.48
CA ASN A 533 -56.78 11.36 0.63
C ASN A 533 -56.09 11.58 -0.73
N LEU A 534 -56.55 10.93 -1.80
CA LEU A 534 -56.03 11.15 -3.17
C LEU A 534 -56.46 12.52 -3.73
N GLU A 535 -57.71 12.90 -3.48
CA GLU A 535 -58.29 14.21 -3.81
C GLU A 535 -57.57 15.36 -3.09
N GLU A 536 -57.39 15.25 -1.77
CA GLU A 536 -56.66 16.23 -0.96
C GLU A 536 -55.19 16.37 -1.41
N ARG A 537 -54.52 15.27 -1.79
CA ARG A 537 -53.16 15.31 -2.37
C ARG A 537 -53.11 16.00 -3.74
N ALA A 538 -54.10 15.78 -4.61
CA ALA A 538 -54.16 16.45 -5.91
C ALA A 538 -54.29 17.98 -5.73
N HIS A 539 -55.23 18.40 -4.87
CA HIS A 539 -55.49 19.82 -4.64
C HIS A 539 -54.36 20.53 -3.89
N ALA A 540 -53.65 19.86 -2.98
CA ALA A 540 -52.46 20.40 -2.32
C ALA A 540 -51.33 20.77 -3.31
N LEU A 541 -51.31 20.12 -4.48
CA LEU A 541 -50.36 20.35 -5.57
C LEU A 541 -50.94 21.22 -6.70
N GLY A 542 -52.08 21.89 -6.48
CA GLY A 542 -52.75 22.70 -7.51
C GLY A 542 -53.41 21.90 -8.64
N GLY A 543 -53.54 20.58 -8.47
CA GLY A 543 -54.12 19.67 -9.45
C GLY A 543 -55.59 19.31 -9.20
N SER A 544 -56.01 18.24 -9.89
CA SER A 544 -57.37 17.71 -9.91
C SER A 544 -57.40 16.20 -9.75
N PHE A 545 -58.47 15.71 -9.12
CA PHE A 545 -58.76 14.29 -8.97
C PHE A 545 -60.17 13.99 -9.48
N GLU A 546 -60.34 12.96 -10.30
CA GLU A 546 -61.62 12.50 -10.83
C GLU A 546 -61.75 10.99 -10.61
N VAL A 547 -62.96 10.56 -10.22
CA VAL A 547 -63.32 9.14 -10.15
C VAL A 547 -64.61 8.93 -10.92
N ALA A 548 -64.55 8.10 -11.96
CA ALA A 548 -65.67 7.83 -12.86
C ALA A 548 -65.95 6.32 -12.98
N PRO A 549 -67.22 5.89 -13.05
CA PRO A 549 -67.56 4.52 -13.41
C PRO A 549 -67.29 4.29 -14.90
N LEU A 550 -66.90 3.06 -15.27
CA LEU A 550 -66.71 2.66 -16.66
C LEU A 550 -67.95 1.98 -17.23
N ALA A 551 -68.22 2.19 -18.52
CA ALA A 551 -69.46 1.78 -19.18
C ALA A 551 -69.66 0.25 -19.26
N ALA A 552 -68.60 -0.53 -19.05
CA ALA A 552 -68.61 -2.00 -19.05
C ALA A 552 -68.59 -2.62 -17.64
N GLY A 553 -68.67 -1.80 -16.59
CA GLY A 553 -68.27 -2.17 -15.23
C GLY A 553 -66.88 -1.62 -14.90
N GLY A 554 -66.55 -1.54 -13.60
CA GLY A 554 -65.27 -1.06 -13.11
C GLY A 554 -65.16 0.44 -12.83
N THR A 555 -63.97 0.84 -12.35
CA THR A 555 -63.65 2.21 -11.94
C THR A 555 -62.51 2.80 -12.78
N ARG A 556 -62.57 4.09 -13.08
CA ARG A 556 -61.42 4.90 -13.46
C ARG A 556 -61.11 5.92 -12.37
N VAL A 557 -59.88 5.88 -11.87
CA VAL A 557 -59.27 6.93 -11.05
C VAL A 557 -58.32 7.73 -11.94
N LEU A 558 -58.49 9.05 -11.97
CA LEU A 558 -57.64 10.01 -12.67
C LEU A 558 -57.10 11.01 -11.65
N TRP A 559 -55.78 11.09 -11.55
CA TRP A 559 -55.07 12.06 -10.72
C TRP A 559 -54.14 12.87 -11.63
N ARG A 560 -54.26 14.20 -11.62
CA ARG A 560 -53.51 15.09 -12.52
C ARG A 560 -53.03 16.32 -11.78
N VAL A 561 -51.75 16.64 -11.91
CA VAL A 561 -51.06 17.76 -11.23
C VAL A 561 -50.10 18.45 -12.19
N PRO A 562 -49.81 19.75 -12.03
CA PRO A 562 -48.77 20.42 -12.81
C PRO A 562 -47.37 19.86 -12.49
N LEU A 563 -46.46 19.93 -13.46
CA LEU A 563 -45.04 19.59 -13.29
C LEU A 563 -44.21 20.75 -12.68
N SER A 564 -44.79 21.95 -12.58
CA SER A 564 -44.13 23.21 -12.18
C SER A 564 -45.04 24.10 -11.34
#